data_AF-A0A098DT48-F1
#
_entry.id   AF-A0A098DT48-F1
#
_cell.length_a   1.000
_cell.length_b   1.000
_cell.length_c   1.000
_cell.angle_alpha   90.00
_cell.angle_beta   90.00
_cell.angle_gamma   90.00
#
_symmetry.space_group_name_H-M   'P 1'
#
loop_
_entity.id
_entity.type
_entity.pdbx_description
1 polymer ?
#
loop_
_entity_poly.entity_id
_entity_poly.type
_entity_poly.pdbx_seq_one_letter_code
_entity_poly.pdbx_strand_id
1 'polypeptide(L)'
;MMPSWPSHTSLYNPSPPTPLPLSSLFLFIPLFSSFYTHKMSAPAPLRLGSTAPNFQAETTKGNIDFHEFIGDNWVILFSHPEDYTPVCTTELGAFAKLQPEFTKRNVKLIGLSANTIQSHEGWIKDIGEVTGGNVEFPIIGDKERKVSLLYDMIDQQDATNVDEKGIAFTIRSVFIIDPKKTIRTIFSYPASTGRNAAEVLRVIDSLQTGDKYRITTPINWVPGEDVIVHPSVKNEEAKTLFPEFRIVKPYLRFTPLAKEKVLPQ
;
A
#
# COMPACT_ATOMS: atom_id res chain seq x y z
N MET A 1 38.56 -35.80 -37.37
CA MET A 1 39.90 -35.60 -36.80
C MET A 1 40.43 -34.27 -37.33
N MET A 2 40.77 -33.32 -36.46
CA MET A 2 41.47 -32.07 -36.82
C MET A 2 42.91 -32.37 -37.30
N PRO A 3 43.56 -31.46 -38.05
CA PRO A 3 44.58 -30.56 -37.46
C PRO A 3 44.59 -29.14 -38.06
N SER A 4 44.54 -28.07 -37.25
CA SER A 4 45.65 -27.20 -36.79
C SER A 4 46.28 -26.27 -37.83
N TRP A 5 46.23 -24.95 -37.57
CA TRP A 5 47.11 -23.94 -38.18
C TRP A 5 47.78 -23.07 -37.09
N PRO A 6 49.04 -22.62 -37.26
CA PRO A 6 49.83 -21.99 -36.20
C PRO A 6 49.76 -20.46 -36.18
N SER A 7 50.00 -19.93 -34.99
CA SER A 7 50.15 -18.53 -34.62
C SER A 7 51.50 -17.93 -35.08
N HIS A 8 51.46 -16.75 -35.69
CA HIS A 8 52.64 -15.88 -35.86
C HIS A 8 52.43 -14.55 -35.12
N THR A 9 53.24 -14.35 -34.09
CA THR A 9 53.50 -13.07 -33.41
C THR A 9 54.51 -12.25 -34.22
N SER A 10 54.20 -10.98 -34.50
CA SER A 10 55.17 -9.99 -34.99
C SER A 10 55.23 -8.82 -34.01
N LEU A 11 56.44 -8.55 -33.52
CA LEU A 11 56.81 -7.47 -32.62
C LEU A 11 56.97 -6.19 -33.44
N TYR A 12 56.20 -5.15 -33.11
CA TYR A 12 56.45 -3.79 -33.56
C TYR A 12 56.72 -2.91 -32.34
N ASN A 13 57.92 -2.35 -32.29
CA ASN A 13 58.41 -1.50 -31.19
C ASN A 13 58.79 -0.14 -31.78
N PRO A 14 57.99 0.93 -31.58
CA PRO A 14 58.38 2.26 -31.99
C PRO A 14 59.08 3.03 -30.85
N SER A 15 60.21 3.64 -31.19
CA SER A 15 61.06 4.50 -30.36
C SER A 15 60.31 5.71 -29.78
N PRO A 16 60.76 6.27 -28.63
CA PRO A 16 60.08 7.41 -28.02
C PRO A 16 60.33 8.73 -28.79
N PRO A 17 59.35 9.65 -28.86
CA PRO A 17 59.53 10.95 -29.49
C PRO A 17 60.32 11.92 -28.59
N THR A 18 61.10 12.78 -29.22
CA THR A 18 61.83 13.91 -28.62
C THR A 18 60.87 15.03 -28.15
N PRO A 19 61.19 15.77 -27.06
CA PRO A 19 60.32 16.83 -26.58
C PRO A 19 60.50 18.14 -27.39
N LEU A 20 59.38 18.78 -27.74
CA LEU A 20 59.30 20.13 -28.29
C LEU A 20 59.07 21.17 -27.17
N PRO A 21 59.42 22.45 -27.39
CA PRO A 21 59.54 23.44 -26.32
C PRO A 21 58.20 23.97 -25.81
N LEU A 22 58.15 24.25 -24.51
CA LEU A 22 57.04 24.86 -23.79
C LEU A 22 56.82 26.31 -24.28
N SER A 23 55.73 26.54 -25.01
CA SER A 23 55.11 27.87 -25.07
C SER A 23 53.62 27.76 -25.44
N SER A 24 52.81 28.66 -24.87
CA SER A 24 51.37 28.88 -25.09
C SER A 24 50.38 27.85 -24.51
N LEU A 25 50.04 28.06 -23.25
CA LEU A 25 48.87 27.49 -22.58
C LEU A 25 47.59 28.19 -23.08
N PHE A 26 46.87 27.61 -24.04
CA PHE A 26 45.48 27.98 -24.33
C PHE A 26 44.56 26.96 -23.66
N LEU A 27 43.78 27.43 -22.68
CA LEU A 27 42.74 26.66 -21.98
C LEU A 27 41.59 26.33 -22.95
N PHE A 28 41.65 25.15 -23.57
CA PHE A 28 40.47 24.52 -24.16
C PHE A 28 39.67 23.86 -23.04
N ILE A 29 38.58 24.49 -22.61
CA ILE A 29 37.58 23.87 -21.73
C ILE A 29 36.65 23.03 -22.64
N PRO A 30 36.61 21.70 -22.53
CA PRO A 30 35.62 20.92 -23.26
C PRO A 30 34.27 21.15 -22.58
N LEU A 31 33.29 21.69 -23.32
CA LEU A 31 31.89 21.62 -22.93
C LEU A 31 31.45 20.14 -22.96
N PHE A 32 31.66 19.42 -21.86
CA PHE A 32 30.92 18.20 -21.59
C PHE A 32 29.48 18.60 -21.30
N SER A 33 28.60 18.45 -22.29
CA SER A 33 27.16 18.37 -22.05
C SER A 33 26.94 17.17 -21.12
N SER A 34 26.73 17.47 -19.84
CA SER A 34 26.28 16.47 -18.88
C SER A 34 24.85 16.11 -19.28
N PHE A 35 24.70 15.03 -20.05
CA PHE A 35 23.44 14.32 -20.13
C PHE A 35 23.18 13.72 -18.75
N TYR A 36 22.58 14.53 -17.88
CA TYR A 36 22.00 14.09 -16.63
C TYR A 36 20.86 13.13 -17.02
N THR A 37 21.18 11.85 -17.10
CA THR A 37 20.16 10.81 -17.08
C THR A 37 19.47 10.95 -15.72
N HIS A 38 18.30 11.58 -15.73
CA HIS A 38 17.35 11.45 -14.63
C HIS A 38 16.96 9.98 -14.58
N LYS A 39 17.77 9.16 -13.90
CA LYS A 39 17.27 7.91 -13.35
C LYS A 39 16.19 8.36 -12.38
N MET A 40 14.93 8.33 -12.84
CA MET A 40 13.81 8.29 -11.91
C MET A 40 14.08 7.08 -11.02
N SER A 41 14.59 7.34 -9.82
CA SER A 41 14.64 6.35 -8.77
C SER A 41 13.21 5.87 -8.63
N ALA A 42 12.96 4.57 -8.84
CA ALA A 42 11.68 4.00 -8.48
C ALA A 42 11.36 4.42 -7.03
N PRO A 43 10.10 4.82 -6.74
CA PRO A 43 9.73 5.19 -5.39
C PRO A 43 10.13 4.06 -4.43
N ALA A 44 10.63 4.44 -3.25
CA ALA A 44 11.04 3.46 -2.25
C ALA A 44 9.85 2.52 -1.95
N PRO A 45 10.08 1.20 -1.80
CA PRO A 45 9.01 0.25 -1.61
C PRO A 45 8.21 0.61 -0.35
N LEU A 46 6.88 0.62 -0.47
CA LEU A 46 6.00 0.87 0.66
C LEU A 46 6.02 -0.31 1.63
N ARG A 47 6.25 -0.02 2.91
CA ARG A 47 6.32 -1.01 3.98
C ARG A 47 5.45 -0.56 5.14
N LEU A 48 5.21 -1.48 6.07
CA LEU A 48 4.62 -1.10 7.36
C LEU A 48 5.54 -0.07 8.04
N GLY A 49 4.95 1.01 8.55
CA GLY A 49 5.69 2.13 9.13
C GLY A 49 6.11 3.22 8.12
N SER A 50 5.97 3.00 6.81
CA SER A 50 6.16 4.06 5.82
C SER A 50 5.08 5.13 5.97
N THR A 51 5.46 6.39 5.79
CA THR A 51 4.49 7.46 5.55
C THR A 51 3.79 7.20 4.22
N ALA A 52 2.46 7.16 4.23
CA ALA A 52 1.62 7.03 3.06
C ALA A 52 1.91 8.20 2.09
N PRO A 53 2.29 7.95 0.83
CA PRO A 53 2.53 9.02 -0.13
C PRO A 53 1.32 9.95 -0.28
N ASN A 54 1.54 11.27 -0.21
CA ASN A 54 0.49 12.23 -0.50
C ASN A 54 0.27 12.36 -2.01
N PHE A 55 -0.97 12.63 -2.42
CA PHE A 55 -1.35 12.88 -3.80
C PHE A 55 -2.59 13.76 -3.88
N GLN A 56 -2.79 14.38 -5.04
CA GLN A 56 -4.05 15.01 -5.42
C GLN A 56 -4.75 14.13 -6.45
N ALA A 57 -6.06 13.96 -6.31
CA ALA A 57 -6.85 13.13 -7.22
C ALA A 57 -8.28 13.64 -7.35
N GLU A 58 -8.88 13.37 -8.51
CA GLU A 58 -10.32 13.51 -8.72
C GLU A 58 -11.04 12.26 -8.21
N THR A 59 -12.17 12.45 -7.54
CA THR A 59 -13.01 11.36 -7.04
C THR A 59 -14.48 11.60 -7.35
N THR A 60 -15.31 10.57 -7.19
CA THR A 60 -16.78 10.68 -7.27
C THR A 60 -17.41 11.65 -6.27
N LYS A 61 -16.65 12.17 -5.30
CA LYS A 61 -17.10 13.19 -4.33
C LYS A 61 -16.31 14.50 -4.45
N GLY A 62 -15.64 14.73 -5.59
CA GLY A 62 -14.83 15.91 -5.87
C GLY A 62 -13.33 15.68 -5.71
N ASN A 63 -12.56 16.76 -5.91
CA ASN A 63 -11.09 16.73 -5.81
C ASN A 63 -10.65 16.63 -4.36
N ILE A 64 -9.56 15.88 -4.11
CA ILE A 64 -8.96 15.72 -2.80
C ILE A 64 -7.45 15.99 -2.84
N ASP A 65 -6.91 16.47 -1.72
CA ASP A 65 -5.55 16.16 -1.27
C ASP A 65 -5.65 14.99 -0.29
N PHE A 66 -4.85 13.94 -0.47
CA PHE A 66 -5.02 12.69 0.28
C PHE A 66 -4.70 12.84 1.76
N HIS A 67 -3.69 13.64 2.13
CA HIS A 67 -3.35 13.87 3.53
C HIS A 67 -4.40 14.75 4.23
N GLU A 68 -4.94 15.75 3.52
CA GLU A 68 -6.10 16.52 4.01
C GLU A 68 -7.34 15.63 4.17
N PHE A 69 -7.60 14.72 3.21
CA PHE A 69 -8.69 13.74 3.28
C PHE A 69 -8.54 12.83 4.51
N ILE A 70 -7.32 12.34 4.79
CA ILE A 70 -7.06 11.56 6.02
C ILE A 70 -7.36 12.42 7.25
N GLY A 71 -6.82 13.64 7.34
CA GLY A 71 -6.99 14.51 8.51
C GLY A 71 -6.61 13.77 9.80
N ASP A 72 -7.48 13.80 10.81
CA ASP A 72 -7.29 13.08 12.08
C ASP A 72 -7.94 11.69 12.12
N ASN A 73 -8.32 11.14 10.96
CA ASN A 73 -9.02 9.86 10.86
C ASN A 73 -8.08 8.75 10.39
N TRP A 74 -8.47 7.51 10.66
CA TRP A 74 -7.93 6.36 9.94
C TRP A 74 -8.49 6.32 8.52
N VAL A 75 -7.75 5.74 7.57
CA VAL A 75 -8.20 5.56 6.19
C VAL A 75 -7.92 4.14 5.71
N ILE A 76 -8.91 3.56 5.02
CA ILE A 76 -8.72 2.39 4.15
C ILE A 76 -8.69 2.87 2.71
N LEU A 77 -7.51 2.86 2.09
CA LEU A 77 -7.36 3.03 0.65
C LEU A 77 -7.33 1.65 0.00
N PHE A 78 -8.25 1.36 -0.90
CA PHE A 78 -8.33 0.06 -1.54
C PHE A 78 -8.59 0.17 -3.04
N SER A 79 -7.91 -0.67 -3.83
CA SER A 79 -8.06 -0.69 -5.28
C SER A 79 -8.95 -1.83 -5.76
N HIS A 80 -9.52 -1.71 -6.95
CA HIS A 80 -10.17 -2.80 -7.68
C HIS A 80 -9.77 -2.74 -9.16
N PRO A 81 -9.60 -3.89 -9.86
CA PRO A 81 -9.12 -3.91 -11.23
C PRO A 81 -9.89 -3.02 -12.20
N GLU A 82 -11.22 -3.18 -12.25
CA GLU A 82 -12.06 -2.54 -13.24
C GLU A 82 -13.53 -2.48 -12.80
N ASP A 83 -14.22 -1.40 -13.14
CA ASP A 83 -15.67 -1.23 -12.99
C ASP A 83 -16.45 -2.25 -13.82
N TYR A 84 -17.74 -2.46 -13.50
CA TYR A 84 -18.61 -3.41 -14.23
C TYR A 84 -18.08 -4.85 -14.27
N THR A 85 -17.24 -5.25 -13.31
CA THR A 85 -16.75 -6.64 -13.18
C THR A 85 -17.31 -7.33 -11.94
N PRO A 86 -17.61 -8.64 -12.00
CA PRO A 86 -18.47 -9.30 -11.01
C PRO A 86 -17.90 -9.31 -9.59
N VAL A 87 -16.60 -9.61 -9.43
CA VAL A 87 -15.97 -9.65 -8.11
C VAL A 87 -15.84 -8.24 -7.52
N CYS A 88 -15.53 -7.23 -8.34
CA CYS A 88 -15.44 -5.85 -7.87
C CYS A 88 -16.81 -5.35 -7.37
N THR A 89 -17.90 -5.72 -8.06
CA THR A 89 -19.26 -5.33 -7.68
C THR A 89 -19.62 -5.87 -6.29
N THR A 90 -19.32 -7.14 -6.03
CA THR A 90 -19.60 -7.74 -4.72
C THR A 90 -18.73 -7.14 -3.61
N GLU A 91 -17.46 -6.84 -3.88
CA GLU A 91 -16.55 -6.23 -2.91
C GLU A 91 -16.99 -4.83 -2.50
N LEU A 92 -17.21 -3.92 -3.46
CA LEU A 92 -17.60 -2.55 -3.13
C LEU A 92 -18.97 -2.52 -2.44
N GLY A 93 -19.90 -3.39 -2.83
CA GLY A 93 -21.17 -3.57 -2.12
C GLY A 93 -20.98 -4.04 -0.67
N ALA A 94 -20.05 -4.95 -0.40
CA ALA A 94 -19.74 -5.40 0.96
C ALA A 94 -19.08 -4.29 1.81
N PHE A 95 -18.13 -3.55 1.24
CA PHE A 95 -17.53 -2.39 1.91
C PHE A 95 -18.57 -1.30 2.18
N ALA A 96 -19.48 -1.04 1.25
CA ALA A 96 -20.57 -0.08 1.42
C ALA A 96 -21.49 -0.46 2.58
N LYS A 97 -21.89 -1.74 2.69
CA LYS A 97 -22.69 -2.23 3.82
C LYS A 97 -21.97 -2.12 5.16
N LEU A 98 -20.64 -2.27 5.17
CA LEU A 98 -19.82 -2.14 6.38
C LEU A 98 -19.36 -0.70 6.65
N GLN A 99 -19.55 0.25 5.72
CA GLN A 99 -19.12 1.64 5.89
C GLN A 99 -19.61 2.28 7.21
N PRO A 100 -20.84 2.03 7.70
CA PRO A 100 -21.25 2.53 9.02
C PRO A 100 -20.37 2.00 10.17
N GLU A 101 -19.91 0.75 10.11
CA GLU A 101 -19.04 0.16 11.13
C GLU A 101 -17.63 0.75 11.11
N PHE A 102 -17.08 1.05 9.93
CA PHE A 102 -15.84 1.80 9.78
C PHE A 102 -15.99 3.24 10.32
N THR A 103 -17.12 3.89 10.01
CA THR A 103 -17.41 5.26 10.45
C THR A 103 -17.46 5.35 11.97
N LYS A 104 -18.11 4.40 12.66
CA LYS A 104 -18.13 4.35 14.14
C LYS A 104 -16.72 4.29 14.76
N ARG A 105 -15.73 3.79 14.01
CA ARG A 105 -14.32 3.66 14.43
C ARG A 105 -13.45 4.84 13.97
N ASN A 106 -14.06 5.92 13.45
CA ASN A 106 -13.37 7.05 12.83
C ASN A 106 -12.43 6.62 11.70
N VAL A 107 -12.92 5.68 10.86
CA VAL A 107 -12.22 5.19 9.67
C VAL A 107 -12.98 5.63 8.43
N LYS A 108 -12.30 6.32 7.51
CA LYS A 108 -12.83 6.65 6.19
C LYS A 108 -12.43 5.57 5.19
N LEU A 109 -13.33 5.28 4.26
CA LEU A 109 -13.06 4.41 3.11
C LEU A 109 -12.78 5.28 1.88
N ILE A 110 -11.90 4.82 0.99
CA ILE A 110 -11.70 5.40 -0.34
C ILE A 110 -11.29 4.31 -1.33
N GLY A 111 -12.09 4.15 -2.37
CA GLY A 111 -11.85 3.20 -3.46
C GLY A 111 -10.96 3.80 -4.55
N LEU A 112 -10.43 2.95 -5.42
CA LEU A 112 -9.61 3.37 -6.57
C LEU A 112 -9.67 2.32 -7.69
N SER A 113 -9.77 2.78 -8.93
CA SER A 113 -9.36 2.01 -10.11
C SER A 113 -8.85 2.94 -11.20
N ALA A 114 -8.39 2.35 -12.30
CA ALA A 114 -7.97 3.10 -13.48
C ALA A 114 -9.13 3.56 -14.39
N ASN A 115 -10.39 3.44 -13.94
CA ASN A 115 -11.57 3.92 -14.66
C ASN A 115 -11.76 5.44 -14.48
N THR A 116 -12.66 6.03 -15.27
CA THR A 116 -13.03 7.45 -15.18
C THR A 116 -14.08 7.69 -14.10
N ILE A 117 -14.22 8.94 -13.62
CA ILE A 117 -15.29 9.31 -12.69
C ILE A 117 -16.68 8.99 -13.25
N GLN A 118 -16.91 9.26 -14.54
CA GLN A 118 -18.19 8.94 -15.19
C GLN A 118 -18.50 7.43 -15.18
N SER A 119 -17.47 6.58 -15.33
CA SER A 119 -17.62 5.12 -15.23
C SER A 119 -18.07 4.72 -13.82
N HIS A 120 -17.39 5.27 -12.80
CA HIS A 120 -17.72 5.05 -11.39
C HIS A 120 -19.16 5.44 -11.05
N GLU A 121 -19.60 6.63 -11.47
CA GLU A 121 -20.94 7.14 -11.17
C GLU A 121 -22.06 6.29 -11.77
N GLY A 122 -21.85 5.73 -12.97
CA GLY A 122 -22.76 4.77 -13.57
C GLY A 122 -22.79 3.48 -12.76
N TRP A 123 -21.61 2.92 -12.47
CA TRP A 123 -21.46 1.62 -11.84
C TRP A 123 -21.91 1.57 -10.39
N ILE A 124 -21.80 2.68 -9.64
CA ILE A 124 -22.30 2.79 -8.26
C ILE A 124 -23.79 2.42 -8.16
N LYS A 125 -24.58 2.73 -9.19
CA LYS A 125 -26.01 2.36 -9.24
C LYS A 125 -26.18 0.84 -9.33
N ASP A 126 -25.46 0.20 -10.23
CA ASP A 126 -25.48 -1.26 -10.41
C ASP A 126 -25.07 -1.97 -9.11
N ILE A 127 -24.05 -1.47 -8.40
CA ILE A 127 -23.64 -2.01 -7.10
C ILE A 127 -24.79 -1.93 -6.10
N GLY A 128 -25.48 -0.80 -6.03
CA GLY A 128 -26.65 -0.60 -5.18
C GLY A 128 -27.78 -1.57 -5.51
N GLU A 129 -28.10 -1.73 -6.80
CA GLU A 129 -29.17 -2.62 -7.27
C GLU A 129 -28.85 -4.10 -7.03
N VAL A 130 -27.63 -4.54 -7.34
CA VAL A 130 -27.22 -5.96 -7.25
C VAL A 130 -26.95 -6.39 -5.82
N THR A 131 -26.31 -5.53 -5.03
CA THR A 131 -25.83 -5.91 -3.70
C THR A 131 -26.70 -5.37 -2.58
N GLY A 132 -27.47 -4.30 -2.80
CA GLY A 132 -28.13 -3.54 -1.73
C GLY A 132 -27.18 -2.71 -0.87
N GLY A 133 -25.89 -2.62 -1.24
CA GLY A 133 -24.91 -1.73 -0.60
C GLY A 133 -24.87 -0.38 -1.30
N ASN A 134 -25.10 0.70 -0.55
CA ASN A 134 -25.03 2.06 -1.09
C ASN A 134 -23.63 2.65 -0.94
N VAL A 135 -22.90 2.80 -2.04
CA VAL A 135 -21.52 3.31 -2.04
C VAL A 135 -21.52 4.82 -1.81
N GLU A 136 -21.18 5.25 -0.59
CA GLU A 136 -21.10 6.67 -0.22
C GLU A 136 -19.66 7.18 -0.05
N PHE A 137 -18.68 6.28 0.05
CA PHE A 137 -17.27 6.67 0.05
C PHE A 137 -16.81 7.11 -1.35
N PRO A 138 -15.80 8.00 -1.45
CA PRO A 138 -15.24 8.40 -2.73
C PRO A 138 -14.53 7.23 -3.42
N ILE A 139 -14.60 7.23 -4.75
CA ILE A 139 -13.78 6.37 -5.62
C ILE A 139 -12.90 7.27 -6.47
N ILE A 140 -11.59 7.04 -6.43
CA ILE A 140 -10.59 7.76 -7.22
C ILE A 140 -10.66 7.27 -8.68
N GLY A 141 -10.70 8.22 -9.62
CA GLY A 141 -10.51 7.95 -11.05
C GLY A 141 -9.05 8.07 -11.45
N ASP A 142 -8.30 6.97 -11.47
CA ASP A 142 -6.86 6.95 -11.72
C ASP A 142 -6.50 6.51 -13.14
N LYS A 143 -7.11 7.15 -14.15
CA LYS A 143 -6.95 6.78 -15.58
C LYS A 143 -5.50 6.72 -16.04
N GLU A 144 -4.64 7.56 -15.46
CA GLU A 144 -3.21 7.65 -15.79
C GLU A 144 -2.33 6.75 -14.90
N ARG A 145 -2.94 5.97 -13.99
CA ARG A 145 -2.28 5.07 -13.04
C ARG A 145 -1.28 5.77 -12.13
N LYS A 146 -1.45 7.07 -11.89
CA LYS A 146 -0.52 7.88 -11.08
C LYS A 146 -0.53 7.40 -9.63
N VAL A 147 -1.71 7.24 -9.05
CA VAL A 147 -1.85 6.78 -7.66
C VAL A 147 -1.56 5.29 -7.57
N SER A 148 -1.99 4.51 -8.57
CA SER A 148 -1.75 3.08 -8.65
C SER A 148 -0.26 2.74 -8.70
N LEU A 149 0.53 3.48 -9.49
CA LEU A 149 1.99 3.33 -9.53
C LEU A 149 2.63 3.81 -8.22
N LEU A 150 2.13 4.91 -7.64
CA LEU A 150 2.64 5.47 -6.38
C LEU A 150 2.46 4.50 -5.20
N TYR A 151 1.38 3.72 -5.21
CA TYR A 151 1.05 2.73 -4.17
C TYR A 151 1.36 1.28 -4.55
N ASP A 152 2.08 1.05 -5.66
CA ASP A 152 2.44 -0.30 -6.14
C ASP A 152 1.23 -1.25 -6.25
N MET A 153 0.16 -0.74 -6.85
CA MET A 153 -1.12 -1.43 -7.02
C MET A 153 -1.27 -2.07 -8.41
N ILE A 154 -0.25 -2.04 -9.26
CA ILE A 154 -0.32 -2.55 -10.63
C ILE A 154 -0.09 -4.07 -10.67
N ASP A 155 -0.88 -4.78 -11.48
CA ASP A 155 -0.66 -6.20 -11.71
C ASP A 155 0.57 -6.42 -12.59
N GLN A 156 1.64 -6.97 -12.00
CA GLN A 156 2.82 -7.41 -12.72
C GLN A 156 2.85 -8.93 -12.94
N GLN A 157 1.93 -9.68 -12.33
CA GLN A 157 1.95 -11.15 -12.31
C GLN A 157 1.14 -11.72 -13.47
N ASP A 158 0.02 -11.08 -13.81
CA ASP A 158 -0.84 -11.48 -14.91
C ASP A 158 -0.72 -10.51 -16.08
N ALA A 159 0.07 -10.90 -17.09
CA ALA A 159 0.24 -10.11 -18.32
C ALA A 159 -1.05 -9.97 -19.16
N THR A 160 -2.10 -10.75 -18.84
CA THR A 160 -3.42 -10.66 -19.50
C THR A 160 -4.37 -9.72 -18.77
N ASN A 161 -4.06 -9.31 -17.54
CA ASN A 161 -4.85 -8.37 -16.76
C ASN A 161 -4.55 -6.92 -17.18
N VAL A 162 -4.89 -6.60 -18.43
CA VAL A 162 -4.62 -5.33 -19.09
C VAL A 162 -5.87 -4.77 -19.74
N ASP A 163 -5.95 -3.45 -19.87
CA ASP A 163 -7.00 -2.79 -20.63
C ASP A 163 -6.86 -3.01 -22.14
N GLU A 164 -7.80 -2.48 -22.93
CA GLU A 164 -7.80 -2.59 -24.40
C GLU A 164 -6.51 -2.07 -25.07
N LYS A 165 -5.72 -1.25 -24.37
CA LYS A 165 -4.44 -0.69 -24.84
C LYS A 165 -3.23 -1.48 -24.35
N GLY A 166 -3.44 -2.59 -23.66
CA GLY A 166 -2.37 -3.42 -23.07
C GLY A 166 -1.77 -2.84 -21.79
N ILE A 167 -2.45 -1.88 -21.14
CA ILE A 167 -1.96 -1.28 -19.88
C ILE A 167 -2.52 -2.08 -18.71
N ALA A 168 -1.65 -2.57 -17.83
CA ALA A 168 -2.03 -3.36 -16.67
C ALA A 168 -3.07 -2.66 -15.79
N PHE A 169 -4.06 -3.44 -15.35
CA PHE A 169 -5.04 -3.04 -14.35
C PHE A 169 -4.43 -3.07 -12.94
N THR A 170 -5.14 -2.51 -11.98
CA THR A 170 -4.74 -2.64 -10.58
C THR A 170 -5.07 -4.03 -10.03
N ILE A 171 -4.27 -4.53 -9.10
CA ILE A 171 -4.64 -5.65 -8.23
C ILE A 171 -5.63 -5.19 -7.14
N ARG A 172 -6.06 -6.11 -6.28
CA ARG A 172 -6.95 -5.84 -5.15
C ARG A 172 -6.14 -5.52 -3.90
N SER A 173 -5.54 -4.34 -3.85
CA SER A 173 -4.75 -3.87 -2.70
C SER A 173 -5.62 -3.22 -1.63
N VAL A 174 -5.19 -3.29 -0.38
CA VAL A 174 -5.78 -2.58 0.76
C VAL A 174 -4.65 -2.01 1.60
N PHE A 175 -4.67 -0.70 1.83
CA PHE A 175 -3.77 0.02 2.73
C PHE A 175 -4.58 0.54 3.91
N ILE A 176 -4.22 0.09 5.11
CA ILE A 176 -4.76 0.60 6.36
C ILE A 176 -3.80 1.66 6.89
N ILE A 177 -4.25 2.91 6.92
CA ILE A 177 -3.42 4.09 7.22
C ILE A 177 -3.96 4.79 8.46
N ASP A 178 -3.07 5.13 9.39
CA ASP A 178 -3.44 5.80 10.64
C ASP A 178 -3.49 7.35 10.50
N PRO A 179 -4.00 8.08 11.50
CA PRO A 179 -4.04 9.55 11.47
C PRO A 179 -2.68 10.22 11.31
N LYS A 180 -1.59 9.54 11.69
CA LYS A 180 -0.21 10.00 11.48
C LYS A 180 0.29 9.74 10.06
N LYS A 181 -0.61 9.38 9.14
CA LYS A 181 -0.33 9.03 7.75
C LYS A 181 0.58 7.81 7.64
N THR A 182 0.64 6.96 8.65
CA THR A 182 1.52 5.78 8.65
C THR A 182 0.79 4.57 8.11
N ILE A 183 1.40 3.82 7.20
CA ILE A 183 0.85 2.54 6.71
C ILE A 183 1.00 1.48 7.81
N ARG A 184 -0.12 0.95 8.29
CA ARG A 184 -0.19 0.00 9.42
C ARG A 184 -0.44 -1.43 8.99
N THR A 185 -1.10 -1.65 7.86
CA THR A 185 -1.30 -2.98 7.28
C THR A 185 -1.47 -2.84 5.77
N ILE A 186 -0.96 -3.82 5.03
CA ILE A 186 -1.13 -3.95 3.59
C ILE A 186 -1.69 -5.34 3.31
N PHE A 187 -2.76 -5.42 2.53
CA PHE A 187 -3.18 -6.66 1.89
C PHE A 187 -3.05 -6.53 0.37
N SER A 188 -2.59 -7.60 -0.28
CA SER A 188 -2.47 -7.69 -1.73
C SER A 188 -3.12 -8.98 -2.19
N TYR A 189 -4.22 -8.85 -2.94
CA TYR A 189 -4.94 -9.97 -3.54
C TYR A 189 -4.88 -9.87 -5.07
N PRO A 190 -4.79 -10.99 -5.80
CA PRO A 190 -4.89 -10.98 -7.26
C PRO A 190 -6.32 -10.64 -7.70
N ALA A 191 -6.49 -10.28 -8.97
CA ALA A 191 -7.82 -9.99 -9.54
C ALA A 191 -8.82 -11.16 -9.36
N SER A 192 -8.35 -12.40 -9.33
CA SER A 192 -9.16 -13.61 -9.19
C SER A 192 -9.71 -13.88 -7.79
N THR A 193 -9.22 -13.19 -6.75
CA THR A 193 -9.58 -13.50 -5.35
C THR A 193 -10.26 -12.32 -4.67
N GLY A 194 -11.56 -12.43 -4.42
CA GLY A 194 -12.30 -11.44 -3.63
C GLY A 194 -11.82 -11.36 -2.18
N ARG A 195 -11.77 -10.15 -1.63
CA ARG A 195 -11.32 -9.82 -0.27
C ARG A 195 -12.39 -10.13 0.76
N ASN A 196 -11.94 -10.37 1.98
CA ASN A 196 -12.79 -10.44 3.15
C ASN A 196 -12.88 -9.05 3.83
N ALA A 197 -13.98 -8.32 3.59
CA ALA A 197 -14.17 -7.00 4.17
C ALA A 197 -14.30 -7.02 5.71
N ALA A 198 -14.79 -8.11 6.29
CA ALA A 198 -14.83 -8.28 7.74
C ALA A 198 -13.43 -8.42 8.35
N GLU A 199 -12.47 -8.99 7.61
CA GLU A 199 -11.07 -9.03 8.07
C GLU A 199 -10.45 -7.63 8.09
N VAL A 200 -10.74 -6.79 7.11
CA VAL A 200 -10.28 -5.38 7.12
C VAL A 200 -10.81 -4.65 8.36
N LEU A 201 -12.08 -4.85 8.71
CA LEU A 201 -12.68 -4.29 9.92
C LEU A 201 -12.06 -4.87 11.20
N ARG A 202 -11.82 -6.19 11.26
CA ARG A 202 -11.20 -6.86 12.40
C ARG A 202 -9.76 -6.37 12.64
N VAL A 203 -9.00 -6.12 11.57
CA VAL A 203 -7.65 -5.55 11.70
C VAL A 203 -7.69 -4.11 12.22
N ILE A 204 -8.66 -3.29 11.82
CA ILE A 204 -8.88 -1.98 12.45
C ILE A 204 -9.11 -2.14 13.95
N ASP A 205 -10.01 -3.03 14.36
CA ASP A 205 -10.29 -3.27 15.79
C ASP A 205 -9.01 -3.67 16.53
N SER A 206 -8.21 -4.56 15.95
CA SER A 206 -6.92 -4.99 16.49
C SER A 206 -5.93 -3.83 16.64
N LEU A 207 -5.72 -3.05 15.57
CA LEU A 207 -4.75 -1.95 15.55
C LEU A 207 -5.12 -0.85 16.54
N GLN A 208 -6.38 -0.41 16.53
CA GLN A 208 -6.85 0.63 17.44
C GLN A 208 -6.82 0.16 18.91
N THR A 209 -7.12 -1.11 19.17
CA THR A 209 -7.02 -1.70 20.52
C THR A 209 -5.57 -1.74 21.00
N GLY A 210 -4.63 -2.16 20.14
CA GLY A 210 -3.20 -2.17 20.47
C GLY A 210 -2.59 -0.77 20.65
N ASP A 211 -3.10 0.23 19.93
CA ASP A 211 -2.68 1.63 20.10
C ASP A 211 -3.22 2.22 21.43
N LYS A 212 -4.41 1.80 21.85
CA LYS A 212 -5.07 2.28 23.08
C LYS A 212 -4.59 1.58 24.35
N TYR A 213 -4.33 0.28 24.27
CA TYR A 213 -3.96 -0.55 25.41
C TYR A 213 -2.61 -1.22 25.15
N ARG A 214 -1.79 -1.38 26.20
CA ARG A 214 -0.47 -2.04 26.09
C ARG A 214 -0.61 -3.57 25.96
N ILE A 215 -1.25 -4.02 24.89
CA ILE A 215 -1.59 -5.42 24.59
C ILE A 215 -1.15 -5.80 23.16
N THR A 216 -1.25 -7.07 22.84
CA THR A 216 -1.26 -7.59 21.46
C THR A 216 -2.45 -8.54 21.30
N THR A 217 -3.01 -8.63 20.08
CA THR A 217 -4.12 -9.54 19.80
C THR A 217 -3.60 -10.90 19.30
N PRO A 218 -4.11 -12.04 19.81
CA PRO A 218 -3.70 -13.36 19.33
C PRO A 218 -4.22 -13.67 17.92
N ILE A 219 -3.82 -14.83 17.39
CA ILE A 219 -4.32 -15.36 16.13
C ILE A 219 -5.86 -15.44 16.13
N ASN A 220 -6.48 -15.04 15.01
CA ASN A 220 -7.93 -15.02 14.80
C ASN A 220 -8.75 -14.17 15.78
N TRP A 221 -8.10 -13.34 16.60
CA TRP A 221 -8.76 -12.57 17.65
C TRP A 221 -9.91 -11.71 17.12
N VAL A 222 -11.03 -11.75 17.83
CA VAL A 222 -12.18 -10.84 17.65
C VAL A 222 -12.52 -10.10 18.96
N PRO A 223 -13.16 -8.92 18.89
CA PRO A 223 -13.54 -8.14 20.07
C PRO A 223 -14.34 -8.94 21.11
N GLY A 224 -13.87 -8.90 22.36
CA GLY A 224 -14.44 -9.64 23.48
C GLY A 224 -13.67 -10.91 23.86
N GLU A 225 -12.77 -11.38 23.00
CA GLU A 225 -11.83 -12.44 23.35
C GLU A 225 -10.61 -11.90 24.11
N ASP A 226 -9.93 -12.79 24.82
CA ASP A 226 -8.72 -12.46 25.56
C ASP A 226 -7.61 -11.93 24.64
N VAL A 227 -6.91 -10.92 25.13
CA VAL A 227 -5.73 -10.34 24.51
C VAL A 227 -4.47 -10.75 25.26
N ILE A 228 -3.31 -10.57 24.63
CA ILE A 228 -2.01 -10.86 25.23
C ILE A 228 -1.45 -9.57 25.85
N VAL A 229 -0.98 -9.63 27.08
CA VAL A 229 -0.27 -8.52 27.70
C VAL A 229 1.03 -8.27 26.93
N HIS A 230 1.24 -7.05 26.44
CA HIS A 230 2.37 -6.75 25.55
C HIS A 230 3.71 -7.19 26.19
N PRO A 231 4.62 -7.82 25.43
CA PRO A 231 5.86 -8.39 25.99
C PRO A 231 6.73 -7.38 26.77
N SER A 232 6.67 -6.09 26.41
CA SER A 232 7.41 -5.04 27.10
C SER A 232 6.88 -4.69 28.50
N VAL A 233 5.66 -5.10 28.85
CA VAL A 233 5.02 -4.78 30.13
C VAL A 233 5.51 -5.78 31.18
N LYS A 234 6.17 -5.30 32.25
CA LYS A 234 6.65 -6.18 33.33
C LYS A 234 5.48 -6.67 34.18
N ASN A 235 5.63 -7.80 34.88
CA ASN A 235 4.55 -8.38 35.68
C ASN A 235 4.00 -7.43 36.74
N GLU A 236 4.84 -6.60 37.36
CA GLU A 236 4.39 -5.68 38.41
C GLU A 236 3.54 -4.54 37.85
N GLU A 237 3.88 -4.09 36.65
CA GLU A 237 3.05 -3.13 35.93
C GLU A 237 1.76 -3.79 35.41
N ALA A 238 1.85 -5.03 34.91
CA ALA A 238 0.71 -5.78 34.41
C ALA A 238 -0.37 -5.99 35.48
N LYS A 239 0.01 -6.21 36.75
CA LYS A 239 -0.94 -6.29 37.90
C LYS A 239 -1.80 -5.04 38.05
N THR A 240 -1.26 -3.88 37.67
CA THR A 240 -1.97 -2.60 37.75
C THR A 240 -2.82 -2.36 36.49
N LEU A 241 -2.23 -2.57 35.31
CA LEU A 241 -2.92 -2.32 34.03
C LEU A 241 -4.02 -3.35 33.73
N PHE A 242 -3.79 -4.60 34.12
CA PHE A 242 -4.60 -5.76 33.75
C PHE A 242 -4.76 -6.69 34.97
N PRO A 243 -5.53 -6.31 36.02
CA PRO A 243 -5.57 -7.07 37.28
C PRO A 243 -5.97 -8.55 37.14
N GLU A 244 -6.70 -8.89 36.07
CA GLU A 244 -7.18 -10.24 35.77
C GLU A 244 -6.23 -11.02 34.83
N PHE A 245 -5.03 -10.51 34.56
CA PHE A 245 -4.10 -11.21 33.69
C PHE A 245 -3.63 -12.53 34.31
N ARG A 246 -3.47 -13.54 33.46
CA ARG A 246 -2.96 -14.86 33.82
C ARG A 246 -1.68 -15.16 33.06
N ILE A 247 -0.74 -15.81 33.73
CA ILE A 247 0.53 -16.23 33.14
C ILE A 247 0.40 -17.70 32.72
N VAL A 248 0.42 -17.98 31.42
CA VAL A 248 0.44 -19.34 30.88
C VAL A 248 1.88 -19.82 30.73
N LYS A 249 2.75 -18.93 30.23
CA LYS A 249 4.21 -19.07 30.19
C LYS A 249 4.84 -17.71 30.51
N PRO A 250 6.14 -17.64 30.85
CA PRO A 250 6.81 -16.37 31.12
C PRO A 250 6.64 -15.32 30.00
N TYR A 251 6.56 -15.76 28.74
CA TYR A 251 6.35 -14.91 27.56
C TYR A 251 4.88 -14.83 27.10
N LEU A 252 3.98 -15.67 27.65
CA LEU A 252 2.60 -15.79 27.19
C LEU A 252 1.65 -15.52 28.36
N ARG A 253 1.11 -14.30 28.36
CA ARG A 253 0.23 -13.79 29.40
C ARG A 253 -1.02 -13.24 28.76
N PHE A 254 -2.18 -13.72 29.19
CA PHE A 254 -3.46 -13.30 28.66
C PHE A 254 -4.20 -12.45 29.67
N THR A 255 -5.03 -11.53 29.20
CA THR A 255 -5.98 -10.77 30.01
C THR A 255 -7.30 -10.66 29.25
N PRO A 256 -8.45 -10.73 29.94
CA PRO A 256 -9.72 -10.40 29.32
C PRO A 256 -9.75 -8.92 28.93
N LEU A 257 -10.44 -8.61 27.84
CA LEU A 257 -10.76 -7.25 27.43
C LEU A 257 -12.21 -7.21 26.92
N ALA A 258 -13.09 -6.60 27.72
CA ALA A 258 -14.52 -6.51 27.43
C ALA A 258 -14.77 -5.90 26.05
N LYS A 259 -15.76 -6.43 25.32
CA LYS A 259 -16.07 -6.03 23.94
C LYS A 259 -16.38 -4.53 23.83
N GLU A 260 -17.02 -3.96 24.84
CA GLU A 260 -17.41 -2.55 24.96
C GLU A 260 -16.21 -1.62 25.16
N LYS A 261 -15.04 -2.16 25.57
CA LYS A 261 -13.78 -1.40 25.67
C LYS A 261 -13.05 -1.31 24.34
N VAL A 262 -13.37 -2.20 23.41
CA VAL A 262 -12.79 -2.33 22.07
C VAL A 262 -13.65 -1.61 21.06
N LEU A 263 -14.94 -1.93 21.03
CA LEU A 263 -15.87 -1.38 20.07
C LEU A 263 -16.26 0.05 20.43
N PRO A 264 -16.50 0.92 19.43
CA PRO A 264 -17.13 2.21 19.66
C PRO A 264 -18.52 2.01 20.28
N GLN A 265 -18.87 2.88 21.24
CA GLN A 265 -20.17 2.89 21.88
C GLN A 265 -21.24 3.51 20.98
#